data_AF-A0A839WYL4-F1
#
_entry.id   AF-A0A839WYL4-F1
#
_cell.length_a   1.000
_cell.length_b   1.000
_cell.length_c   1.000
_cell.angle_alpha   90.00
_cell.angle_beta   90.00
_cell.angle_gamma   90.00
#
_symmetry.space_group_name_H-M   'P 1'
#
loop_
_entity.id
_entity.type
_entity.pdbx_description
1 polymer ?
#
loop_
_entity_poly.entity_id
_entity_poly.type
_entity_poly.pdbx_seq_one_letter_code
_entity_poly.pdbx_strand_id
1 'polypeptide(L)'
;MKRIECLAACAVWLVGVVPVALAAPVERGTVVQVCNAASPYTHLRDGPSARQYPATARMPNGQRLRVEDTTTTPEGYGYHRVSLLDARGGTLRSGYVHDQTVRARCDLPTAPDAALARLAAALAADNPGIAAADIMAVNAGFDGKTLDLMQLPQLHDLSALAALDGLESIDLSRSGVVDVAPLAGLRSLKTLSLYETAVHDIAPLSALRTLETLNLHGTRIGDLDALSGLPALRTLYLTSSLVRDISALGTLPDLRVLTLSETEVQDLSPIAALGELRLLNLASAGVRDIGFLRGKPVLRTLDLGNNAIDDLSPIAGLPALESALLNSNPFTDIAPLARLTTLKVLSLANSQVVDYRPLAGLTGLTELGLAGSTIADLTPLAGLRQLEWLALGSTRVARIDVVAGMPALRLLHLHDTQVAALTPVAGLRRLERLSLSNAPVQDISALTDHAHLIDLGLRGTSVTDFSVIAELTALQTLDLADTTFDDMAALAPLRLLETLDLSRTPVDDVSVLAGLPSLRWLTMEETRVRDVSPLRAMHGLRTLRLAKSPVEDVGVLTPLVDAGLDLRTK
;
A
#
# COMPACT_ATOMS: atom_id res chain seq x y z
N MET A 1 -31.16 12.56 -24.51
CA MET A 1 -31.29 11.10 -24.30
C MET A 1 -30.20 10.70 -23.31
N LYS A 2 -30.52 10.73 -22.02
CA LYS A 2 -30.81 9.55 -21.18
C LYS A 2 -29.55 8.69 -21.02
N ARG A 3 -28.98 8.43 -19.83
CA ARG A 3 -29.32 8.69 -18.41
C ARG A 3 -28.15 8.05 -17.62
N ILE A 4 -27.50 8.68 -16.64
CA ILE A 4 -27.63 8.54 -15.15
C ILE A 4 -26.25 8.99 -14.61
N GLU A 5 -26.02 10.01 -13.77
CA GLU A 5 -26.45 10.33 -12.39
C GLU A 5 -25.95 9.40 -11.27
N CYS A 6 -25.30 10.03 -10.28
CA CYS A 6 -25.33 9.76 -8.84
C CYS A 6 -24.54 8.61 -8.18
N LEU A 7 -23.69 9.06 -7.24
CA LEU A 7 -23.53 8.63 -5.84
C LEU A 7 -22.92 7.25 -5.54
N ALA A 8 -21.64 7.27 -5.19
CA ALA A 8 -21.11 6.57 -4.00
C ALA A 8 -19.79 7.24 -3.57
N ALA A 9 -19.92 8.25 -2.71
CA ALA A 9 -18.87 8.62 -1.77
C ALA A 9 -18.77 7.52 -0.71
N CYS A 10 -17.59 7.41 -0.08
CA CYS A 10 -17.20 6.47 0.96
C CYS A 10 -16.82 5.06 0.49
N ALA A 11 -15.59 4.92 -0.02
CA ALA A 11 -14.62 3.85 0.31
C ALA A 11 -13.54 3.82 -0.78
N VAL A 12 -12.43 4.54 -0.58
CA VAL A 12 -11.20 4.30 -1.34
C VAL A 12 -10.10 3.91 -0.38
N TRP A 13 -9.70 2.67 -0.60
CA TRP A 13 -8.66 1.88 0.02
C TRP A 13 -7.25 2.45 -0.12
N LEU A 14 -6.43 2.13 0.89
CA LEU A 14 -5.04 1.69 0.71
C LEU A 14 -4.97 0.70 -0.47
N VAL A 15 -4.40 1.09 -1.61
CA VAL A 15 -3.62 0.27 -2.55
C VAL A 15 -3.14 1.22 -3.64
N GLY A 16 -1.85 1.49 -3.63
CA GLY A 16 -1.21 2.25 -4.69
C GLY A 16 -0.95 1.37 -5.90
N VAL A 17 -1.63 1.67 -7.02
CA VAL A 17 -1.06 1.54 -8.37
C VAL A 17 -1.61 2.70 -9.22
N VAL A 18 -0.71 3.54 -9.71
CA VAL A 18 -0.95 4.57 -10.73
C VAL A 18 -1.09 3.91 -12.10
N PRO A 19 -2.04 4.31 -12.96
CA PRO A 19 -2.08 3.89 -14.37
C PRO A 19 -1.10 4.73 -15.22
N VAL A 20 -0.38 4.09 -16.14
CA VAL A 20 0.38 4.77 -17.21
C VAL A 20 0.17 4.06 -18.54
N ALA A 21 -0.36 4.78 -19.53
CA ALA A 21 -0.23 4.61 -20.98
C ALA A 21 -0.77 5.91 -21.63
N LEU A 22 -0.30 6.49 -22.74
CA LEU A 22 0.81 6.31 -23.70
C LEU A 22 0.72 7.55 -24.63
N ALA A 23 1.83 8.15 -25.06
CA ALA A 23 1.86 8.97 -26.29
C ALA A 23 3.28 9.12 -26.87
N ALA A 24 3.43 8.79 -28.16
CA ALA A 24 4.58 8.98 -29.08
C ALA A 24 4.46 10.34 -29.84
N PRO A 25 5.32 10.78 -30.83
CA PRO A 25 6.38 10.07 -31.59
C PRO A 25 7.72 10.85 -31.84
N VAL A 26 8.84 10.15 -32.10
CA VAL A 26 10.02 10.66 -32.87
C VAL A 26 10.74 9.51 -33.62
N GLU A 27 10.88 9.63 -34.95
CA GLU A 27 11.80 8.89 -35.86
C GLU A 27 13.12 9.67 -36.02
N ARG A 28 14.34 9.18 -36.33
CA ARG A 28 14.96 7.88 -36.64
C ARG A 28 16.49 8.02 -36.42
N GLY A 29 17.15 6.96 -35.96
CA GLY A 29 18.55 6.67 -36.34
C GLY A 29 19.64 6.82 -35.28
N THR A 30 19.52 6.11 -34.15
CA THR A 30 20.57 5.31 -33.45
C THR A 30 19.86 4.68 -32.25
N VAL A 31 19.85 3.34 -32.14
CA VAL A 31 19.18 2.63 -31.05
C VAL A 31 19.96 2.87 -29.76
N VAL A 32 19.54 3.88 -29.00
CA VAL A 32 19.90 4.04 -27.59
C VAL A 32 18.82 3.32 -26.80
N GLN A 33 19.11 2.10 -26.38
CA GLN A 33 18.25 1.34 -25.47
C GLN A 33 18.35 1.99 -24.09
N VAL A 34 17.55 3.03 -23.88
CA VAL A 34 17.27 3.60 -22.58
C VAL A 34 16.37 2.58 -21.88
N CYS A 35 16.91 1.84 -20.91
CA CYS A 35 16.12 1.01 -20.01
C CYS A 35 15.10 1.90 -19.29
N ASN A 36 13.88 1.93 -19.79
CA ASN A 36 12.74 2.58 -19.16
C ASN A 36 11.75 1.49 -18.75
N ALA A 37 11.50 1.40 -17.44
CA ALA A 37 10.32 0.83 -16.79
C ALA A 37 9.76 -0.52 -17.31
N ALA A 38 10.52 -1.61 -17.16
CA ALA A 38 10.07 -2.99 -16.91
C ALA A 38 11.33 -3.87 -16.83
N SER A 39 11.38 -4.81 -15.89
CA SER A 39 12.53 -5.68 -15.56
C SER A 39 13.58 -5.06 -14.61
N PRO A 40 13.82 -5.66 -13.41
CA PRO A 40 14.65 -5.07 -12.38
C PRO A 40 16.07 -5.66 -12.38
N TYR A 41 17.07 -5.02 -13.01
CA TYR A 41 18.48 -5.32 -12.71
C TYR A 41 19.41 -4.11 -12.90
N THR A 42 20.32 -3.90 -11.94
CA THR A 42 21.73 -3.63 -12.26
C THR A 42 22.67 -4.01 -11.09
N HIS A 43 23.43 -5.09 -11.33
CA HIS A 43 24.73 -5.60 -10.83
C HIS A 43 25.22 -5.39 -9.38
N LEU A 44 25.73 -6.46 -8.73
CA LEU A 44 27.13 -6.55 -8.26
C LEU A 44 27.54 -8.01 -7.91
N ARG A 45 28.80 -8.37 -8.19
CA ARG A 45 29.52 -9.57 -7.73
C ARG A 45 30.54 -9.15 -6.65
N ASP A 46 30.85 -10.03 -5.68
CA ASP A 46 32.19 -10.65 -5.56
C ASP A 46 32.36 -11.60 -4.35
N GLY A 47 32.82 -12.83 -4.66
CA GLY A 47 33.95 -13.52 -4.01
C GLY A 47 33.78 -14.23 -2.64
N PRO A 48 34.43 -15.39 -2.40
CA PRO A 48 34.18 -16.29 -1.25
C PRO A 48 34.69 -15.83 0.13
N SER A 49 34.85 -14.53 0.38
CA SER A 49 35.47 -14.01 1.61
C SER A 49 34.81 -12.75 2.19
N ALA A 50 33.56 -12.42 1.85
CA ALA A 50 32.89 -11.23 2.39
C ALA A 50 31.97 -11.58 3.58
N ARG A 51 32.55 -11.69 4.78
CA ARG A 51 31.79 -11.53 6.02
C ARG A 51 31.81 -10.05 6.40
N GLN A 52 30.62 -9.49 6.61
CA GLN A 52 30.30 -8.14 7.10
C GLN A 52 30.41 -7.02 6.03
N TYR A 53 29.37 -6.18 5.97
CA TYR A 53 29.17 -4.90 5.24
C TYR A 53 28.25 -4.90 3.99
N PRO A 54 27.38 -3.85 3.83
CA PRO A 54 26.40 -3.73 2.74
C PRO A 54 27.03 -3.56 1.35
N ALA A 55 26.56 -4.32 0.37
CA ALA A 55 27.05 -4.26 -1.02
C ALA A 55 26.54 -2.99 -1.73
N THR A 56 27.45 -2.24 -2.37
CA THR A 56 27.12 -0.99 -3.07
C THR A 56 27.56 -1.01 -4.53
N ALA A 57 26.61 -1.14 -5.47
CA ALA A 57 26.85 -1.14 -6.92
C ALA A 57 26.95 0.25 -7.52
N ARG A 58 27.71 0.43 -8.60
CA ARG A 58 27.71 1.67 -9.39
C ARG A 58 27.05 1.43 -10.75
N MET A 59 26.06 2.25 -11.06
CA MET A 59 25.41 2.25 -12.37
C MET A 59 26.16 3.19 -13.34
N PRO A 60 26.04 2.98 -14.67
CA PRO A 60 26.74 3.80 -15.67
C PRO A 60 26.41 5.30 -15.62
N ASN A 61 25.28 5.68 -15.04
CA ASN A 61 24.84 7.06 -14.82
C ASN A 61 25.38 7.69 -13.52
N GLY A 62 26.27 7.00 -12.79
CA GLY A 62 26.90 7.48 -11.55
C GLY A 62 26.08 7.27 -10.27
N GLN A 63 24.86 6.74 -10.37
CA GLN A 63 24.05 6.36 -9.21
C GLN A 63 24.58 5.07 -8.57
N ARG A 64 24.18 4.83 -7.31
CA ARG A 64 24.65 3.67 -6.54
C ARG A 64 23.49 2.84 -6.01
N LEU A 65 23.54 1.52 -6.10
CA LEU A 65 22.55 0.64 -5.48
C LEU A 65 23.12 0.07 -4.18
N ARG A 66 22.47 0.28 -3.04
CA ARG A 66 22.86 -0.26 -1.74
C ARG A 66 21.90 -1.37 -1.33
N VAL A 67 22.41 -2.57 -1.11
CA VAL A 67 21.67 -3.68 -0.52
C VAL A 67 22.04 -3.74 0.95
N GLU A 68 21.05 -3.50 1.81
CA GLU A 68 21.22 -3.55 3.25
C GLU A 68 20.85 -4.95 3.73
N ASP A 69 21.83 -5.60 4.36
CA ASP A 69 21.63 -6.90 4.96
C ASP A 69 21.00 -6.67 6.34
N THR A 70 19.67 -6.81 6.43
CA THR A 70 18.91 -7.16 7.65
C THR A 70 17.40 -6.96 7.47
N THR A 71 16.64 -8.06 7.47
CA THR A 71 15.66 -8.51 8.48
C THR A 71 14.56 -9.31 7.79
N THR A 72 14.41 -10.56 8.23
CA THR A 72 13.16 -11.31 8.03
C THR A 72 12.00 -10.46 8.52
N THR A 73 10.93 -10.37 7.73
CA THR A 73 9.71 -9.71 8.20
C THR A 73 9.15 -10.46 9.42
N PRO A 74 8.26 -9.86 10.24
CA PRO A 74 7.59 -10.57 11.34
C PRO A 74 6.89 -11.87 10.89
N GLU A 75 6.55 -11.98 9.60
CA GLU A 75 5.95 -13.15 8.97
C GLU A 75 6.97 -14.22 8.49
N GLY A 76 8.28 -13.96 8.62
CA GLY A 76 9.35 -14.92 8.32
C GLY A 76 9.79 -14.98 6.85
N TYR A 77 9.38 -14.02 6.03
CA TYR A 77 9.86 -13.93 4.66
C TYR A 77 11.28 -13.34 4.61
N GLY A 78 12.18 -13.97 3.87
CA GLY A 78 13.51 -13.43 3.61
C GLY A 78 13.42 -12.35 2.54
N TYR A 79 13.52 -11.08 2.93
CA TYR A 79 13.62 -9.96 2.01
C TYR A 79 14.86 -9.12 2.34
N HIS A 80 15.53 -8.60 1.32
CA HIS A 80 16.60 -7.62 1.44
C HIS A 80 16.07 -6.23 1.13
N ARG A 81 16.44 -5.23 1.94
CA ARG A 81 16.11 -3.84 1.63
C ARG A 81 17.12 -3.31 0.61
N VAL A 82 16.62 -2.88 -0.54
CA VAL A 82 17.42 -2.33 -1.63
C VAL A 82 17.13 -0.84 -1.75
N SER A 83 18.18 -0.03 -1.66
CA SER A 83 18.12 1.43 -1.76
C SER A 83 18.90 1.90 -2.98
N LEU A 84 18.23 2.60 -3.89
CA LEU A 84 18.88 3.37 -4.94
C LEU A 84 19.36 4.70 -4.35
N LEU A 85 20.63 5.00 -4.53
CA LEU A 85 21.32 6.18 -4.03
C LEU A 85 21.77 7.05 -5.21
N ASP A 86 21.81 8.36 -5.00
CA ASP A 86 22.47 9.29 -5.90
C ASP A 86 24.00 9.15 -5.85
N ALA A 87 24.68 9.90 -6.71
CA ALA A 87 26.14 9.90 -6.80
C ALA A 87 26.83 10.37 -5.50
N ARG A 88 26.14 11.13 -4.63
CA ARG A 88 26.65 11.65 -3.34
C ARG A 88 26.30 10.74 -2.16
N GLY A 89 25.42 9.75 -2.36
CA GLY A 89 25.01 8.75 -1.36
C GLY A 89 23.66 9.00 -0.70
N GLY A 90 22.92 10.02 -1.15
CA GLY A 90 21.54 10.26 -0.73
C GLY A 90 20.61 9.21 -1.31
N THR A 91 19.66 8.70 -0.53
CA THR A 91 18.70 7.68 -1.00
C THR A 91 17.64 8.31 -1.88
N LEU A 92 17.60 7.92 -3.15
CA LEU A 92 16.62 8.33 -4.14
C LEU A 92 15.33 7.49 -4.03
N ARG A 93 15.46 6.20 -3.76
CA ARG A 93 14.34 5.26 -3.64
C ARG A 93 14.74 4.03 -2.83
N SER A 94 13.82 3.41 -2.12
CA SER A 94 14.05 2.11 -1.48
C SER A 94 12.88 1.15 -1.71
N GLY A 95 13.15 -0.15 -1.59
CA GLY A 95 12.17 -1.22 -1.71
C GLY A 95 12.71 -2.53 -1.12
N TYR A 96 11.89 -3.58 -1.14
CA TYR A 96 12.25 -4.90 -0.62
C TYR A 96 12.27 -5.93 -1.75
N VAL A 97 13.25 -6.83 -1.74
CA VAL A 97 13.45 -7.87 -2.76
C VAL A 97 13.64 -9.22 -2.09
N HIS A 98 12.99 -10.27 -2.60
CA HIS A 98 12.98 -11.61 -1.99
C HIS A 98 14.39 -12.25 -2.00
N ASP A 99 14.76 -12.96 -0.93
CA ASP A 99 16.11 -13.52 -0.66
C ASP A 99 16.59 -14.47 -1.77
N GLN A 100 15.68 -15.26 -2.35
CA GLN A 100 16.02 -16.16 -3.46
C GLN A 100 16.42 -15.42 -4.74
N THR A 101 15.86 -14.23 -4.99
CA THR A 101 16.19 -13.39 -6.15
C THR A 101 17.61 -12.80 -6.04
N VAL A 102 18.08 -12.59 -4.80
CA VAL A 102 19.45 -12.10 -4.51
C VAL A 102 20.49 -13.21 -4.69
N ARG A 103 20.15 -14.47 -4.40
CA ARG A 103 21.08 -15.62 -4.46
C ARG A 103 21.36 -16.17 -5.86
N ALA A 104 20.49 -15.93 -6.85
CA ALA A 104 20.47 -16.74 -8.08
C ALA A 104 21.28 -16.22 -9.28
N ARG A 105 21.98 -15.07 -9.23
CA ARG A 105 22.50 -14.45 -10.49
C ARG A 105 23.98 -14.11 -10.49
N CYS A 106 24.81 -15.13 -10.41
CA CYS A 106 26.24 -15.01 -10.74
C CYS A 106 26.71 -16.10 -11.70
N ASP A 107 25.98 -16.38 -12.77
CA ASP A 107 26.53 -16.74 -14.08
C ASP A 107 25.48 -16.39 -15.15
N LEU A 108 25.92 -15.77 -16.25
CA LEU A 108 25.06 -15.46 -17.40
C LEU A 108 24.55 -16.79 -18.01
N PRO A 109 23.25 -16.94 -18.35
CA PRO A 109 22.88 -17.99 -19.27
C PRO A 109 23.49 -17.68 -20.63
N THR A 110 24.35 -18.60 -21.05
CA THR A 110 24.76 -18.81 -22.43
C THR A 110 23.54 -19.11 -23.30
N ALA A 111 23.38 -18.38 -24.40
CA ALA A 111 22.34 -18.57 -25.42
C ALA A 111 20.88 -18.41 -24.93
N PRO A 112 19.92 -18.04 -25.80
CA PRO A 112 18.51 -18.15 -25.44
C PRO A 112 18.25 -19.59 -24.99
N ASP A 113 17.73 -19.77 -23.78
CA ASP A 113 17.35 -21.08 -23.28
C ASP A 113 16.40 -21.70 -24.30
N ALA A 114 16.89 -22.69 -25.02
CA ALA A 114 16.16 -23.32 -26.11
C ALA A 114 14.89 -24.00 -25.59
N ALA A 115 14.84 -24.36 -24.30
CA ALA A 115 13.63 -24.87 -23.66
C ALA A 115 12.61 -23.75 -23.49
N LEU A 116 13.01 -22.59 -22.94
CA LEU A 116 12.12 -21.42 -22.81
C LEU A 116 11.63 -20.93 -24.17
N ALA A 117 12.51 -20.85 -25.17
CA ALA A 117 12.13 -20.40 -26.51
C ALA A 117 11.09 -21.33 -27.16
N ARG A 118 11.25 -22.66 -27.00
CA ARG A 118 10.25 -23.65 -27.46
C ARG A 118 8.94 -23.52 -26.69
N LEU A 119 9.01 -23.35 -25.37
CA LEU A 119 7.84 -23.16 -24.52
C LEU A 119 7.06 -21.90 -24.91
N ALA A 120 7.75 -20.77 -25.04
CA ALA A 120 7.14 -19.50 -25.42
C ALA A 120 6.54 -19.55 -26.83
N ALA A 121 7.20 -20.24 -27.77
CA ALA A 121 6.66 -20.47 -29.10
C ALA A 121 5.41 -21.36 -29.08
N ALA A 122 5.39 -22.42 -28.27
CA ALA A 122 4.22 -23.28 -28.11
C ALA A 122 3.05 -22.51 -27.48
N LEU A 123 3.29 -21.80 -26.37
CA LEU A 123 2.27 -20.96 -25.72
C LEU A 123 1.71 -19.90 -26.69
N ALA A 124 2.56 -19.22 -27.47
CA ALA A 124 2.11 -18.23 -28.45
C ALA A 124 1.35 -18.85 -29.63
N ALA A 125 1.66 -20.09 -30.00
CA ALA A 125 0.93 -20.82 -31.05
C ALA A 125 -0.48 -21.20 -30.59
N ASP A 126 -0.61 -21.62 -29.33
CA ASP A 126 -1.89 -22.04 -28.74
C ASP A 126 -2.73 -20.84 -28.27
N ASN A 127 -2.12 -19.65 -28.11
CA ASN A 127 -2.78 -18.44 -27.61
C ASN A 127 -2.58 -17.25 -28.57
N PRO A 128 -3.43 -17.11 -29.61
CA PRO A 128 -3.34 -16.02 -30.56
C PRO A 128 -3.40 -14.65 -29.87
N GLY A 129 -2.49 -13.75 -30.25
CA GLY A 129 -2.38 -12.41 -29.67
C GLY A 129 -1.30 -12.29 -28.59
N ILE A 130 -0.64 -13.38 -28.20
CA ILE A 130 0.56 -13.35 -27.36
C ILE A 130 1.80 -13.49 -28.24
N ALA A 131 2.76 -12.59 -28.09
CA ALA A 131 4.06 -12.75 -28.72
C ALA A 131 4.98 -13.61 -27.84
N ALA A 132 5.61 -14.63 -28.44
CA ALA A 132 6.62 -15.44 -27.74
C ALA A 132 7.75 -14.58 -27.15
N ALA A 133 8.10 -13.47 -27.82
CA ALA A 133 9.10 -12.52 -27.35
C ALA A 133 8.74 -11.87 -26.01
N ASP A 134 7.45 -11.61 -25.75
CA ASP A 134 6.99 -10.99 -24.50
C ASP A 134 7.12 -12.00 -23.34
N ILE A 135 6.73 -13.26 -23.57
CA ILE A 135 6.93 -14.35 -22.59
C ILE A 135 8.42 -14.51 -22.29
N MET A 136 9.27 -14.54 -23.32
CA MET A 136 10.72 -14.68 -23.16
C MET A 136 11.35 -13.50 -22.42
N ALA A 137 10.87 -12.27 -22.65
CA ALA A 137 11.42 -11.07 -22.02
C ALA A 137 11.22 -11.08 -20.49
N VAL A 138 10.04 -11.51 -20.03
CA VAL A 138 9.74 -11.64 -18.59
C VAL A 138 10.52 -12.81 -17.98
N ASN A 139 10.67 -13.91 -18.74
CA ASN A 139 11.31 -15.13 -18.27
C ASN A 139 12.77 -15.28 -18.70
N ALA A 140 13.49 -14.19 -18.97
CA ALA A 140 14.85 -14.24 -19.52
C ALA A 140 15.89 -14.97 -18.63
N GLY A 141 15.56 -15.24 -17.36
CA GLY A 141 16.36 -16.06 -16.44
C GLY A 141 15.66 -17.36 -16.02
N PHE A 142 14.81 -17.92 -16.88
CA PHE A 142 14.14 -19.19 -16.65
C PHE A 142 15.16 -20.27 -16.29
N ASP A 143 14.93 -20.93 -15.16
CA ASP A 143 15.79 -21.96 -14.59
C ASP A 143 15.17 -23.36 -14.72
N GLY A 144 14.09 -23.48 -15.49
CA GLY A 144 13.29 -24.70 -15.58
C GLY A 144 12.26 -24.87 -14.46
N LYS A 145 12.20 -23.96 -13.48
CA LYS A 145 11.38 -24.13 -12.27
C LYS A 145 10.36 -23.03 -12.05
N THR A 146 10.69 -21.78 -12.38
CA THR A 146 9.81 -20.63 -12.13
C THR A 146 9.35 -20.02 -13.45
N LEU A 147 8.05 -19.94 -13.67
CA LEU A 147 7.47 -19.37 -14.88
C LEU A 147 6.50 -18.24 -14.54
N ASP A 148 6.73 -17.06 -15.10
CA ASP A 148 5.89 -15.88 -14.95
C ASP A 148 5.12 -15.60 -16.25
N LEU A 149 3.80 -15.70 -16.18
CA LEU A 149 2.85 -15.48 -17.27
C LEU A 149 1.77 -14.47 -16.87
N MET A 150 2.09 -13.58 -15.92
CA MET A 150 1.14 -12.58 -15.43
C MET A 150 0.77 -11.54 -16.49
N GLN A 151 -0.44 -10.96 -16.35
CA GLN A 151 -0.95 -9.87 -17.19
C GLN A 151 -0.99 -10.21 -18.69
N LEU A 152 -1.21 -11.48 -19.03
CA LEU A 152 -1.44 -11.96 -20.39
C LEU A 152 -2.94 -12.28 -20.58
N PRO A 153 -3.80 -11.29 -20.87
CA PRO A 153 -5.25 -11.49 -20.93
C PRO A 153 -5.70 -12.44 -22.06
N GLN A 154 -4.86 -12.66 -23.08
CA GLN A 154 -5.10 -13.59 -24.17
C GLN A 154 -4.62 -15.02 -23.86
N LEU A 155 -4.02 -15.26 -22.70
CA LEU A 155 -3.53 -16.58 -22.30
C LEU A 155 -4.69 -17.40 -21.75
N HIS A 156 -5.20 -18.33 -22.55
CA HIS A 156 -6.32 -19.21 -22.24
C HIS A 156 -5.90 -20.68 -22.18
N ASP A 157 -5.02 -21.12 -23.09
CA ASP A 157 -4.56 -22.50 -23.23
C ASP A 157 -3.20 -22.71 -22.56
N LEU A 158 -3.16 -23.67 -21.64
CA LEU A 158 -1.98 -24.03 -20.85
C LEU A 158 -1.38 -25.39 -21.26
N SER A 159 -1.82 -25.99 -22.38
CA SER A 159 -1.43 -27.34 -22.82
C SER A 159 0.09 -27.48 -22.95
N ALA A 160 0.77 -26.43 -23.42
CA ALA A 160 2.23 -26.39 -23.51
C ALA A 160 2.95 -26.57 -22.15
N LEU A 161 2.27 -26.31 -21.02
CA LEU A 161 2.84 -26.48 -19.67
C LEU A 161 2.77 -27.94 -19.18
N ALA A 162 1.88 -28.77 -19.74
CA ALA A 162 1.52 -30.08 -19.15
C ALA A 162 2.69 -31.07 -19.01
N ALA A 163 3.74 -30.89 -19.81
CA ALA A 163 4.94 -31.73 -19.80
C ALA A 163 6.08 -31.21 -18.91
N LEU A 164 5.90 -30.05 -18.26
CA LEU A 164 6.95 -29.39 -17.47
C LEU A 164 6.89 -29.78 -15.98
N ASP A 165 7.02 -31.07 -15.71
CA ASP A 165 6.90 -31.67 -14.36
C ASP A 165 7.89 -31.12 -13.31
N GLY A 166 8.97 -30.47 -13.75
CA GLY A 166 9.96 -29.79 -12.92
C GLY A 166 9.57 -28.37 -12.46
N LEU A 167 8.44 -27.81 -12.94
CA LEU A 167 7.98 -26.48 -12.49
C LEU A 167 7.64 -26.50 -11.00
N GLU A 168 8.25 -25.57 -10.26
CA GLU A 168 8.02 -25.36 -8.83
C GLU A 168 7.13 -24.12 -8.57
N SER A 169 7.11 -23.14 -9.48
CA SER A 169 6.32 -21.92 -9.32
C SER A 169 5.76 -21.42 -10.64
N ILE A 170 4.47 -21.13 -10.67
CA ILE A 170 3.80 -20.55 -11.84
C ILE A 170 2.93 -19.37 -11.40
N ASP A 171 3.07 -18.23 -12.08
CA ASP A 171 2.19 -17.07 -11.94
C ASP A 171 1.35 -16.86 -13.21
N LEU A 172 0.03 -17.01 -13.09
CA LEU A 172 -0.95 -16.79 -14.16
C LEU A 172 -1.86 -15.59 -13.85
N SER A 173 -1.46 -14.72 -12.93
CA SER A 173 -2.28 -13.62 -12.44
C SER A 173 -2.75 -12.70 -13.58
N ARG A 174 -4.02 -12.30 -13.59
CA ARG A 174 -4.62 -11.43 -14.63
C ARG A 174 -4.46 -11.98 -16.06
N SER A 175 -4.48 -13.29 -16.20
CA SER A 175 -4.53 -13.97 -17.50
C SER A 175 -5.97 -14.32 -17.90
N GLY A 176 -6.14 -14.76 -19.15
CA GLY A 176 -7.41 -15.25 -19.67
C GLY A 176 -7.76 -16.68 -19.23
N VAL A 177 -6.97 -17.31 -18.36
CA VAL A 177 -7.10 -18.73 -18.01
C VAL A 177 -8.44 -19.01 -17.34
N VAL A 178 -9.07 -20.08 -17.78
CA VAL A 178 -10.30 -20.64 -17.21
C VAL A 178 -10.09 -22.10 -16.80
N ASP A 179 -9.39 -22.87 -17.65
CA ASP A 179 -9.12 -24.29 -17.45
C ASP A 179 -7.70 -24.51 -16.93
N VAL A 180 -7.58 -25.17 -15.79
CA VAL A 180 -6.31 -25.54 -15.16
C VAL A 180 -6.00 -27.04 -15.28
N ALA A 181 -6.78 -27.80 -16.05
CA ALA A 181 -6.54 -29.21 -16.31
C ALA A 181 -5.11 -29.53 -16.81
N PRO A 182 -4.49 -28.71 -17.68
CA PRO A 182 -3.10 -28.94 -18.09
C PRO A 182 -2.09 -28.92 -16.93
N LEU A 183 -2.43 -28.33 -15.78
CA LEU A 183 -1.55 -28.24 -14.61
C LEU A 183 -1.60 -29.48 -13.71
N ALA A 184 -2.55 -30.41 -13.92
CA ALA A 184 -2.79 -31.55 -13.03
C ALA A 184 -1.56 -32.48 -12.85
N GLY A 185 -0.66 -32.50 -13.84
CA GLY A 185 0.55 -33.33 -13.85
C GLY A 185 1.77 -32.70 -13.18
N LEU A 186 1.73 -31.43 -12.77
CA LEU A 186 2.89 -30.67 -12.33
C LEU A 186 3.26 -30.95 -10.86
N ARG A 187 3.69 -32.18 -10.59
CA ARG A 187 3.87 -32.73 -9.23
C ARG A 187 4.98 -32.08 -8.41
N SER A 188 5.79 -31.20 -9.00
CA SER A 188 6.81 -30.41 -8.29
C SER A 188 6.31 -29.02 -7.88
N LEU A 189 5.08 -28.64 -8.29
CA LEU A 189 4.55 -27.31 -8.10
C LEU A 189 4.35 -27.01 -6.61
N LYS A 190 4.96 -25.92 -6.14
CA LYS A 190 4.88 -25.41 -4.76
C LYS A 190 4.07 -24.13 -4.69
N THR A 191 4.14 -23.31 -5.73
CA THR A 191 3.43 -22.03 -5.79
C THR A 191 2.64 -21.93 -7.09
N LEU A 192 1.35 -21.61 -6.96
CA LEU A 192 0.48 -21.32 -8.09
C LEU A 192 -0.34 -20.06 -7.79
N SER A 193 -0.21 -19.05 -8.66
CA SER A 193 -1.08 -17.88 -8.63
C SER A 193 -2.06 -17.87 -9.79
N LEU A 194 -3.34 -17.76 -9.47
CA LEU A 194 -4.48 -17.59 -10.39
C LEU A 194 -5.23 -16.27 -10.09
N TYR A 195 -4.57 -15.32 -9.43
CA TYR A 195 -5.15 -14.04 -9.03
C TYR A 195 -5.86 -13.34 -10.19
N GLU A 196 -7.10 -12.90 -9.99
CA GLU A 196 -7.92 -12.22 -11.00
C GLU A 196 -7.99 -12.96 -12.35
N THR A 197 -8.16 -14.29 -12.31
CA THR A 197 -8.47 -15.12 -13.48
C THR A 197 -9.94 -15.55 -13.48
N ALA A 198 -10.41 -16.16 -14.57
CA ALA A 198 -11.78 -16.64 -14.71
C ALA A 198 -11.96 -18.11 -14.29
N VAL A 199 -10.95 -18.69 -13.62
CA VAL A 199 -10.99 -20.07 -13.10
C VAL A 199 -12.13 -20.23 -12.10
N HIS A 200 -12.86 -21.33 -12.25
CA HIS A 200 -14.01 -21.70 -11.41
C HIS A 200 -13.98 -23.17 -10.97
N ASP A 201 -13.07 -23.98 -11.52
CA ASP A 201 -12.86 -25.37 -11.17
C ASP A 201 -11.37 -25.61 -10.89
N ILE A 202 -11.06 -26.17 -9.72
CA ILE A 202 -9.71 -26.54 -9.30
C ILE A 202 -9.57 -28.05 -9.03
N ALA A 203 -10.57 -28.87 -9.36
CA ALA A 203 -10.51 -30.33 -9.24
C ALA A 203 -9.24 -30.94 -9.87
N PRO A 204 -8.72 -30.45 -11.02
CA PRO A 204 -7.48 -30.97 -11.58
C PRO A 204 -6.24 -30.77 -10.69
N LEU A 205 -6.26 -29.81 -9.75
CA LEU A 205 -5.14 -29.54 -8.86
C LEU A 205 -5.05 -30.52 -7.68
N SER A 206 -6.06 -31.35 -7.44
CA SER A 206 -6.16 -32.24 -6.26
C SER A 206 -4.99 -33.23 -6.06
N ALA A 207 -4.17 -33.47 -7.10
CA ALA A 207 -3.00 -34.34 -7.02
C ALA A 207 -1.68 -33.62 -6.71
N LEU A 208 -1.68 -32.28 -6.61
CA LEU A 208 -0.47 -31.46 -6.44
C LEU A 208 0.00 -31.42 -4.99
N ARG A 209 0.46 -32.56 -4.49
CA ARG A 209 0.79 -32.77 -3.07
C ARG A 209 1.94 -31.92 -2.52
N THR A 210 2.72 -31.26 -3.39
CA THR A 210 3.80 -30.34 -3.02
C THR A 210 3.34 -28.88 -2.95
N LEU A 211 2.09 -28.58 -3.31
CA LEU A 211 1.61 -27.21 -3.38
C LEU A 211 1.51 -26.61 -1.97
N GLU A 212 2.33 -25.59 -1.71
CA GLU A 212 2.42 -24.88 -0.43
C GLU A 212 1.65 -23.57 -0.45
N THR A 213 1.58 -22.92 -1.62
CA THR A 213 0.90 -21.63 -1.82
C THR A 213 -0.02 -21.69 -3.03
N LEU A 214 -1.29 -21.37 -2.80
CA LEU A 214 -2.32 -21.26 -3.84
C LEU A 214 -3.04 -19.92 -3.71
N ASN A 215 -2.97 -19.11 -4.76
CA ASN A 215 -3.68 -17.84 -4.83
C ASN A 215 -4.88 -17.93 -5.77
N LEU A 216 -6.08 -17.86 -5.21
CA LEU A 216 -7.37 -17.88 -5.91
C LEU A 216 -8.15 -16.58 -5.70
N HIS A 217 -7.48 -15.51 -5.26
CA HIS A 217 -8.11 -14.20 -5.08
C HIS A 217 -8.75 -13.71 -6.39
N GLY A 218 -9.95 -13.14 -6.32
CA GLY A 218 -10.63 -12.57 -7.48
C GLY A 218 -10.94 -13.59 -8.58
N THR A 219 -10.94 -14.89 -8.24
CA THR A 219 -11.38 -15.96 -9.15
C THR A 219 -12.87 -16.25 -8.96
N ARG A 220 -13.42 -17.11 -9.80
CA ARG A 220 -14.82 -17.55 -9.73
C ARG A 220 -14.98 -18.88 -9.00
N ILE A 221 -14.00 -19.26 -8.18
CA ILE A 221 -14.04 -20.53 -7.46
C ILE A 221 -15.16 -20.53 -6.41
N GLY A 222 -15.95 -21.60 -6.39
CA GLY A 222 -17.00 -21.84 -5.40
C GLY A 222 -16.85 -23.15 -4.63
N ASP A 223 -16.24 -24.15 -5.25
CA ASP A 223 -16.00 -25.49 -4.71
C ASP A 223 -14.52 -25.63 -4.30
N LEU A 224 -14.29 -26.09 -3.06
CA LEU A 224 -12.96 -26.27 -2.47
C LEU A 224 -12.58 -27.74 -2.23
N ASP A 225 -13.38 -28.71 -2.67
CA ASP A 225 -13.15 -30.14 -2.37
C ASP A 225 -11.76 -30.63 -2.77
N ALA A 226 -11.22 -30.09 -3.88
CA ALA A 226 -9.89 -30.41 -4.36
C ALA A 226 -8.77 -30.11 -3.35
N LEU A 227 -8.99 -29.14 -2.45
CA LEU A 227 -8.01 -28.75 -1.44
C LEU A 227 -7.71 -29.88 -0.44
N SER A 228 -8.64 -30.81 -0.22
CA SER A 228 -8.41 -31.98 0.64
C SER A 228 -7.26 -32.87 0.15
N GLY A 229 -6.91 -32.79 -1.14
CA GLY A 229 -5.77 -33.48 -1.76
C GLY A 229 -4.42 -32.74 -1.64
N LEU A 230 -4.38 -31.57 -1.00
CA LEU A 230 -3.22 -30.67 -0.92
C LEU A 230 -2.63 -30.60 0.50
N PRO A 231 -2.04 -31.69 1.04
CA PRO A 231 -1.62 -31.76 2.43
C PRO A 231 -0.46 -30.81 2.79
N ALA A 232 0.26 -30.28 1.79
CA ALA A 232 1.36 -29.35 2.01
C ALA A 232 0.92 -27.88 2.04
N LEU A 233 -0.37 -27.58 1.82
CA LEU A 233 -0.85 -26.22 1.68
C LEU A 233 -0.70 -25.43 2.98
N ARG A 234 0.01 -24.30 2.92
CA ARG A 234 0.27 -23.40 4.05
C ARG A 234 -0.34 -22.03 3.85
N THR A 235 -0.49 -21.61 2.60
CA THR A 235 -0.96 -20.29 2.22
C THR A 235 -2.07 -20.42 1.20
N LEU A 236 -3.23 -19.88 1.54
CA LEU A 236 -4.40 -19.88 0.68
C LEU A 236 -5.05 -18.50 0.65
N TYR A 237 -5.15 -17.92 -0.54
CA TYR A 237 -5.84 -16.66 -0.77
C TYR A 237 -7.15 -16.91 -1.51
N LEU A 238 -8.27 -16.52 -0.91
CA LEU A 238 -9.63 -16.68 -1.44
C LEU A 238 -10.42 -15.38 -1.42
N THR A 239 -9.79 -14.25 -1.10
CA THR A 239 -10.47 -12.95 -1.05
C THR A 239 -11.17 -12.62 -2.38
N SER A 240 -12.38 -12.08 -2.30
CA SER A 240 -13.22 -11.73 -3.45
C SER A 240 -13.47 -12.90 -4.41
N SER A 241 -13.57 -14.14 -3.89
CA SER A 241 -14.01 -15.32 -4.64
C SER A 241 -15.48 -15.66 -4.37
N LEU A 242 -16.03 -16.66 -5.07
CA LEU A 242 -17.44 -17.08 -4.94
C LEU A 242 -17.65 -18.22 -3.92
N VAL A 243 -16.64 -18.47 -3.08
CA VAL A 243 -16.69 -19.53 -2.07
C VAL A 243 -17.77 -19.26 -1.02
N ARG A 244 -18.51 -20.32 -0.68
CA ARG A 244 -19.53 -20.31 0.38
C ARG A 244 -19.33 -21.42 1.42
N ASP A 245 -18.80 -22.56 0.98
CA ASP A 245 -18.47 -23.70 1.83
C ASP A 245 -16.95 -23.81 1.96
N ILE A 246 -16.47 -23.83 3.20
CA ILE A 246 -15.05 -23.96 3.53
C ILE A 246 -14.77 -25.22 4.37
N SER A 247 -15.68 -26.18 4.39
CA SER A 247 -15.54 -27.45 5.12
C SER A 247 -14.25 -28.19 4.77
N ALA A 248 -13.83 -28.15 3.49
CA ALA A 248 -12.57 -28.70 3.02
C ALA A 248 -11.33 -28.13 3.73
N LEU A 249 -11.39 -26.91 4.28
CA LEU A 249 -10.26 -26.33 5.03
C LEU A 249 -9.98 -27.09 6.32
N GLY A 250 -10.98 -27.76 6.90
CA GLY A 250 -10.82 -28.56 8.11
C GLY A 250 -9.80 -29.71 7.97
N THR A 251 -9.46 -30.11 6.74
CA THR A 251 -8.45 -31.15 6.47
C THR A 251 -7.03 -30.60 6.28
N LEU A 252 -6.82 -29.30 6.44
CA LEU A 252 -5.54 -28.61 6.22
C LEU A 252 -4.94 -28.07 7.53
N PRO A 253 -4.50 -28.93 8.47
CA PRO A 253 -4.08 -28.49 9.81
C PRO A 253 -2.83 -27.59 9.80
N ASP A 254 -2.03 -27.67 8.73
CA ASP A 254 -0.78 -26.92 8.52
C ASP A 254 -0.98 -25.51 7.92
N LEU A 255 -2.24 -25.10 7.66
CA LEU A 255 -2.54 -23.81 7.06
C LEU A 255 -2.17 -22.66 8.01
N ARG A 256 -1.35 -21.72 7.52
CA ARG A 256 -0.79 -20.61 8.28
C ARG A 256 -1.37 -19.26 7.85
N VAL A 257 -1.71 -19.13 6.58
CA VAL A 257 -2.24 -17.89 5.99
C VAL A 257 -3.53 -18.23 5.27
N LEU A 258 -4.61 -17.57 5.69
CA LEU A 258 -5.92 -17.70 5.07
C LEU A 258 -6.53 -16.31 4.89
N THR A 259 -6.91 -15.98 3.65
CA THR A 259 -7.70 -14.77 3.37
C THR A 259 -9.03 -15.16 2.74
N LEU A 260 -10.11 -14.63 3.30
CA LEU A 260 -11.50 -14.88 2.94
C LEU A 260 -12.29 -13.57 2.90
N SER A 261 -11.61 -12.43 2.79
CA SER A 261 -12.25 -11.11 2.74
C SER A 261 -13.20 -11.03 1.54
N GLU A 262 -14.32 -10.32 1.69
CA GLU A 262 -15.29 -10.13 0.60
C GLU A 262 -15.78 -11.46 -0.02
N THR A 263 -15.93 -12.51 0.80
CA THR A 263 -16.58 -13.77 0.41
C THR A 263 -17.97 -13.89 1.06
N GLU A 264 -18.76 -14.88 0.63
CA GLU A 264 -20.11 -15.14 1.15
C GLU A 264 -20.14 -16.36 2.10
N VAL A 265 -19.03 -16.66 2.78
CA VAL A 265 -18.93 -17.79 3.70
C VAL A 265 -19.72 -17.51 4.99
N GLN A 266 -20.71 -18.35 5.28
CA GLN A 266 -21.55 -18.21 6.48
C GLN A 266 -21.07 -19.08 7.65
N ASP A 267 -20.62 -20.30 7.36
CA ASP A 267 -20.11 -21.21 8.38
C ASP A 267 -18.57 -21.13 8.47
N LEU A 268 -18.09 -20.46 9.51
CA LEU A 268 -16.67 -20.29 9.80
C LEU A 268 -16.15 -21.34 10.80
N SER A 269 -16.97 -22.29 11.24
CA SER A 269 -16.57 -23.32 12.18
C SER A 269 -15.39 -24.19 11.72
N PRO A 270 -15.18 -24.47 10.40
CA PRO A 270 -14.00 -25.22 9.95
C PRO A 270 -12.66 -24.55 10.30
N ILE A 271 -12.64 -23.22 10.46
CA ILE A 271 -11.44 -22.47 10.87
C ILE A 271 -10.96 -22.90 12.26
N ALA A 272 -11.84 -23.41 13.13
CA ALA A 272 -11.46 -23.88 14.46
C ALA A 272 -10.39 -24.99 14.43
N ALA A 273 -10.37 -25.82 13.38
CA ALA A 273 -9.38 -26.89 13.20
C ALA A 273 -7.97 -26.39 12.81
N LEU A 274 -7.84 -25.16 12.29
CA LEU A 274 -6.60 -24.60 11.77
C LEU A 274 -5.66 -24.11 12.89
N GLY A 275 -5.01 -25.03 13.61
CA GLY A 275 -4.22 -24.72 14.80
C GLY A 275 -2.96 -23.87 14.54
N GLU A 276 -2.39 -23.97 13.34
CA GLU A 276 -1.14 -23.30 12.93
C GLU A 276 -1.36 -21.91 12.29
N LEU A 277 -2.61 -21.41 12.32
CA LEU A 277 -2.97 -20.15 11.66
C LEU A 277 -2.25 -18.96 12.30
N ARG A 278 -1.49 -18.22 11.48
CA ARG A 278 -0.71 -17.03 11.84
C ARG A 278 -1.34 -15.74 11.33
N LEU A 279 -1.97 -15.82 10.16
CA LEU A 279 -2.70 -14.72 9.54
C LEU A 279 -4.09 -15.18 9.13
N LEU A 280 -5.10 -14.44 9.59
CA LEU A 280 -6.46 -14.58 9.14
C LEU A 280 -7.01 -13.23 8.71
N ASN A 281 -7.51 -13.16 7.47
CA ASN A 281 -8.26 -12.01 6.99
C ASN A 281 -9.69 -12.41 6.63
N LEU A 282 -10.65 -11.81 7.32
CA LEU A 282 -12.09 -11.94 7.14
C LEU A 282 -12.76 -10.56 7.02
N ALA A 283 -12.05 -9.55 6.53
CA ALA A 283 -12.62 -8.22 6.34
C ALA A 283 -13.80 -8.27 5.36
N SER A 284 -14.89 -7.55 5.65
CA SER A 284 -16.07 -7.51 4.78
C SER A 284 -16.66 -8.89 4.44
N ALA A 285 -16.58 -9.87 5.35
CA ALA A 285 -17.06 -11.24 5.13
C ALA A 285 -18.40 -11.52 5.83
N GLY A 286 -19.07 -10.49 6.37
CA GLY A 286 -20.36 -10.64 7.06
C GLY A 286 -20.28 -11.38 8.40
N VAL A 287 -19.10 -11.39 9.03
CA VAL A 287 -18.85 -12.12 10.27
C VAL A 287 -19.61 -11.49 11.43
N ARG A 288 -20.22 -12.33 12.27
CA ARG A 288 -20.82 -11.91 13.55
C ARG A 288 -20.22 -12.67 14.72
N ASP A 289 -20.24 -14.00 14.65
CA ASP A 289 -19.65 -14.87 15.68
C ASP A 289 -18.20 -15.18 15.32
N ILE A 290 -17.29 -14.88 16.24
CA ILE A 290 -15.85 -15.16 16.12
C ILE A 290 -15.38 -16.25 17.10
N GLY A 291 -16.30 -17.08 17.60
CA GLY A 291 -16.02 -18.16 18.54
C GLY A 291 -14.97 -19.17 18.07
N PHE A 292 -14.83 -19.35 16.74
CA PHE A 292 -13.81 -20.19 16.11
C PHE A 292 -12.36 -19.71 16.34
N LEU A 293 -12.16 -18.46 16.80
CA LEU A 293 -10.86 -17.91 17.14
C LEU A 293 -10.34 -18.39 18.51
N ARG A 294 -11.18 -18.99 19.35
CA ARG A 294 -10.74 -19.47 20.66
C ARG A 294 -9.62 -20.48 20.51
N GLY A 295 -8.54 -20.28 21.28
CA GLY A 295 -7.44 -21.21 21.33
C GLY A 295 -6.58 -21.26 20.06
N LYS A 296 -6.36 -20.11 19.39
CA LYS A 296 -5.34 -19.97 18.33
C LYS A 296 -4.02 -19.44 18.91
N PRO A 297 -3.10 -20.29 19.40
CA PRO A 297 -1.95 -19.86 20.20
C PRO A 297 -0.90 -19.09 19.40
N VAL A 298 -0.88 -19.25 18.08
CA VAL A 298 0.16 -18.70 17.18
C VAL A 298 -0.37 -17.63 16.21
N LEU A 299 -1.65 -17.22 16.36
CA LEU A 299 -2.24 -16.18 15.51
C LEU A 299 -1.59 -14.82 15.84
N ARG A 300 -1.02 -14.19 14.82
CA ARG A 300 -0.30 -12.91 14.93
C ARG A 300 -1.03 -11.75 14.28
N THR A 301 -1.67 -12.02 13.15
CA THR A 301 -2.37 -11.01 12.37
C THR A 301 -3.83 -11.42 12.17
N LEU A 302 -4.73 -10.56 12.59
CA LEU A 302 -6.16 -10.76 12.49
C LEU A 302 -6.80 -9.50 11.90
N ASP A 303 -7.45 -9.68 10.75
CA ASP A 303 -8.27 -8.65 10.14
C ASP A 303 -9.73 -9.09 10.13
N LEU A 304 -10.54 -8.34 10.88
CA LEU A 304 -11.98 -8.49 11.03
C LEU A 304 -12.71 -7.20 10.68
N GLY A 305 -12.08 -6.29 9.95
CA GLY A 305 -12.66 -5.00 9.60
C GLY A 305 -13.98 -5.11 8.83
N ASN A 306 -14.89 -4.16 9.02
CA ASN A 306 -16.15 -4.07 8.27
C ASN A 306 -17.02 -5.33 8.37
N ASN A 307 -17.37 -5.72 9.60
CA ASN A 307 -18.20 -6.88 9.89
C ASN A 307 -19.33 -6.49 10.87
N ALA A 308 -20.07 -7.47 11.38
CA ALA A 308 -21.18 -7.29 12.31
C ALA A 308 -20.85 -7.82 13.72
N ILE A 309 -19.59 -7.78 14.14
CA ILE A 309 -19.10 -8.35 15.40
C ILE A 309 -19.44 -7.42 16.57
N ASP A 310 -20.17 -7.93 17.55
CA ASP A 310 -20.55 -7.23 18.79
C ASP A 310 -19.83 -7.75 20.05
N ASP A 311 -19.30 -8.98 20.03
CA ASP A 311 -18.56 -9.61 21.12
C ASP A 311 -17.09 -9.92 20.75
N LEU A 312 -16.15 -9.29 21.46
CA LEU A 312 -14.71 -9.55 21.33
C LEU A 312 -14.18 -10.57 22.35
N SER A 313 -15.01 -11.17 23.21
CA SER A 313 -14.57 -12.16 24.20
C SER A 313 -13.73 -13.32 23.62
N PRO A 314 -13.97 -13.82 22.38
CA PRO A 314 -13.19 -14.93 21.84
C PRO A 314 -11.71 -14.59 21.59
N ILE A 315 -11.35 -13.31 21.42
CA ILE A 315 -9.96 -12.90 21.16
C ILE A 315 -9.15 -12.60 22.42
N ALA A 316 -9.77 -12.59 23.60
CA ALA A 316 -9.12 -12.25 24.87
C ALA A 316 -7.90 -13.13 25.23
N GLY A 317 -7.87 -14.35 24.69
CA GLY A 317 -6.86 -15.36 24.97
C GLY A 317 -5.92 -15.65 23.79
N LEU A 318 -5.70 -14.70 22.88
CA LEU A 318 -4.77 -14.86 21.76
C LEU A 318 -3.37 -14.33 22.12
N PRO A 319 -2.46 -15.18 22.65
CA PRO A 319 -1.26 -14.72 23.35
C PRO A 319 -0.17 -14.16 22.43
N ALA A 320 -0.27 -14.39 21.12
CA ALA A 320 0.72 -14.00 20.13
C ALA A 320 0.23 -12.89 19.18
N LEU A 321 -0.94 -12.29 19.43
CA LEU A 321 -1.54 -11.33 18.51
C LEU A 321 -0.73 -10.02 18.49
N GLU A 322 -0.18 -9.68 17.32
CA GLU A 322 0.65 -8.50 17.10
C GLU A 322 -0.10 -7.42 16.31
N SER A 323 -1.03 -7.81 15.45
CA SER A 323 -1.84 -6.90 14.62
C SER A 323 -3.30 -7.30 14.65
N ALA A 324 -4.16 -6.35 15.02
CA ALA A 324 -5.61 -6.51 15.04
C ALA A 324 -6.30 -5.34 14.34
N LEU A 325 -6.92 -5.62 13.19
CA LEU A 325 -7.75 -4.66 12.46
C LEU A 325 -9.22 -5.00 12.74
N LEU A 326 -9.87 -4.18 13.56
CA LEU A 326 -11.23 -4.42 14.06
C LEU A 326 -12.18 -3.27 13.69
N ASN A 327 -11.76 -2.38 12.78
CA ASN A 327 -12.52 -1.20 12.40
C ASN A 327 -13.91 -1.53 11.83
N SER A 328 -14.84 -0.59 11.93
CA SER A 328 -16.18 -0.70 11.36
C SER A 328 -16.94 -1.94 11.82
N ASN A 329 -17.04 -2.13 13.13
CA ASN A 329 -17.83 -3.17 13.78
C ASN A 329 -18.69 -2.56 14.91
N PRO A 330 -19.83 -3.18 15.26
CA PRO A 330 -20.76 -2.64 16.25
C PRO A 330 -20.38 -2.92 17.72
N PHE A 331 -19.26 -3.59 18.02
CA PHE A 331 -18.83 -3.80 19.40
C PHE A 331 -18.63 -2.48 20.15
N THR A 332 -18.90 -2.52 21.45
CA THR A 332 -18.73 -1.38 22.37
C THR A 332 -17.75 -1.68 23.50
N ASP A 333 -17.62 -2.96 23.87
CA ASP A 333 -16.70 -3.44 24.90
C ASP A 333 -15.38 -3.93 24.28
N ILE A 334 -14.28 -3.32 24.72
CA ILE A 334 -12.91 -3.72 24.35
C ILE A 334 -12.10 -4.23 25.55
N ALA A 335 -12.72 -4.53 26.68
CA ALA A 335 -12.07 -5.19 27.81
C ALA A 335 -11.31 -6.48 27.42
N PRO A 336 -11.77 -7.30 26.45
CA PRO A 336 -11.00 -8.44 25.93
C PRO A 336 -9.59 -8.08 25.43
N LEU A 337 -9.34 -6.86 24.98
CA LEU A 337 -8.02 -6.44 24.48
C LEU A 337 -7.00 -6.18 25.59
N ALA A 338 -7.42 -5.97 26.84
CA ALA A 338 -6.59 -5.39 27.90
C ALA A 338 -5.29 -6.16 28.24
N ARG A 339 -5.22 -7.45 27.87
CA ARG A 339 -4.07 -8.33 28.15
C ARG A 339 -3.28 -8.72 26.91
N LEU A 340 -3.65 -8.22 25.73
CA LEU A 340 -2.98 -8.52 24.46
C LEU A 340 -1.73 -7.64 24.31
N THR A 341 -0.80 -7.71 25.28
CA THR A 341 0.37 -6.82 25.37
C THR A 341 1.40 -7.02 24.26
N THR A 342 1.22 -8.04 23.41
CA THR A 342 1.99 -8.27 22.18
C THR A 342 1.56 -7.39 21.02
N LEU A 343 0.39 -6.73 21.11
CA LEU A 343 -0.13 -5.85 20.07
C LEU A 343 0.83 -4.68 19.79
N LYS A 344 1.11 -4.50 18.51
CA LYS A 344 1.86 -3.39 17.92
C LYS A 344 0.96 -2.52 17.06
N VAL A 345 0.03 -3.15 16.33
CA VAL A 345 -0.91 -2.48 15.43
C VAL A 345 -2.34 -2.77 15.88
N LEU A 346 -3.11 -1.71 16.12
CA LEU A 346 -4.52 -1.82 16.48
C LEU A 346 -5.35 -0.78 15.73
N SER A 347 -6.38 -1.23 15.03
CA SER A 347 -7.40 -0.34 14.45
C SER A 347 -8.76 -0.61 15.07
N LEU A 348 -9.34 0.40 15.71
CA LEU A 348 -10.72 0.48 16.20
C LEU A 348 -11.46 1.63 15.51
N ALA A 349 -11.04 2.03 14.31
CA ALA A 349 -11.68 3.12 13.57
C ALA A 349 -13.16 2.81 13.32
N ASN A 350 -14.01 3.84 13.31
CA ASN A 350 -15.46 3.74 13.11
C ASN A 350 -16.14 2.72 14.06
N SER A 351 -15.63 2.59 15.29
CA SER A 351 -16.24 1.75 16.34
C SER A 351 -17.10 2.57 17.29
N GLN A 352 -17.98 1.88 18.03
CA GLN A 352 -18.87 2.49 19.03
C GLN A 352 -18.33 2.34 20.46
N VAL A 353 -17.01 2.14 20.59
CA VAL A 353 -16.34 2.00 21.89
C VAL A 353 -16.51 3.27 22.72
N VAL A 354 -16.86 3.09 23.99
CA VAL A 354 -17.06 4.19 24.96
C VAL A 354 -15.98 4.23 26.04
N ASP A 355 -15.39 3.09 26.38
CA ASP A 355 -14.36 2.97 27.42
C ASP A 355 -13.03 2.50 26.81
N TYR A 356 -12.07 3.43 26.76
CA TYR A 356 -10.74 3.18 26.21
C TYR A 356 -9.71 2.78 27.27
N ARG A 357 -10.08 2.68 28.56
CA ARG A 357 -9.18 2.23 29.64
C ARG A 357 -8.50 0.88 29.38
N PRO A 358 -9.14 -0.11 28.72
CA PRO A 358 -8.48 -1.36 28.34
C PRO A 358 -7.19 -1.18 27.52
N LEU A 359 -7.03 -0.05 26.80
CA LEU A 359 -5.84 0.20 25.99
C LEU A 359 -4.61 0.62 26.81
N ALA A 360 -4.78 1.04 28.07
CA ALA A 360 -3.71 1.63 28.88
C ALA A 360 -2.51 0.69 29.11
N GLY A 361 -2.75 -0.63 29.12
CA GLY A 361 -1.72 -1.65 29.28
C GLY A 361 -0.99 -2.04 27.99
N LEU A 362 -1.43 -1.57 26.82
CA LEU A 362 -0.90 -1.97 25.52
C LEU A 362 0.32 -1.16 25.11
N THR A 363 1.30 -1.05 26.01
CA THR A 363 2.46 -0.15 25.88
C THR A 363 3.41 -0.50 24.72
N GLY A 364 3.22 -1.66 24.08
CA GLY A 364 3.92 -2.08 22.88
C GLY A 364 3.35 -1.55 21.57
N LEU A 365 2.21 -0.85 21.60
CA LEU A 365 1.58 -0.27 20.41
C LEU A 365 2.48 0.76 19.74
N THR A 366 2.68 0.58 18.44
CA THR A 366 3.34 1.52 17.52
C THR A 366 2.34 2.22 16.62
N GLU A 367 1.21 1.57 16.32
CA GLU A 367 0.16 2.11 15.46
C GLU A 367 -1.22 1.95 16.10
N LEU A 368 -1.94 3.06 16.22
CA LEU A 368 -3.28 3.10 16.79
C LEU A 368 -4.24 3.94 15.93
N GLY A 369 -5.21 3.27 15.33
CA GLY A 369 -6.28 3.88 14.55
C GLY A 369 -7.59 3.97 15.34
N LEU A 370 -8.05 5.19 15.63
CA LEU A 370 -9.31 5.48 16.34
C LEU A 370 -10.20 6.46 15.54
N ALA A 371 -9.89 6.70 14.27
CA ALA A 371 -10.63 7.66 13.45
C ALA A 371 -12.13 7.31 13.36
N GLY A 372 -13.00 8.30 13.40
CA GLY A 372 -14.46 8.11 13.36
C GLY A 372 -15.07 7.42 14.58
N SER A 373 -14.30 7.20 15.65
CA SER A 373 -14.80 6.62 16.91
C SER A 373 -15.29 7.68 17.90
N THR A 374 -15.79 7.25 19.06
CA THR A 374 -16.39 8.18 20.04
C THR A 374 -15.40 8.81 21.03
N ILE A 375 -14.09 8.52 20.90
CA ILE A 375 -13.06 8.98 21.83
C ILE A 375 -13.04 10.52 21.95
N ALA A 376 -12.91 10.98 23.19
CA ALA A 376 -12.77 12.39 23.54
C ALA A 376 -11.68 12.59 24.61
N ASP A 377 -11.59 11.68 25.58
CA ASP A 377 -10.54 11.66 26.59
C ASP A 377 -9.39 10.72 26.17
N LEU A 378 -8.20 11.29 25.99
CA LEU A 378 -6.99 10.56 25.63
C LEU A 378 -6.22 10.04 26.85
N THR A 379 -6.65 10.31 28.08
CA THR A 379 -5.97 9.87 29.31
C THR A 379 -5.62 8.37 29.32
N PRO A 380 -6.48 7.44 28.84
CA PRO A 380 -6.12 6.03 28.74
C PRO A 380 -4.89 5.73 27.87
N LEU A 381 -4.52 6.63 26.95
CA LEU A 381 -3.40 6.44 26.03
C LEU A 381 -2.06 6.94 26.58
N ALA A 382 -2.03 7.51 27.79
CA ALA A 382 -0.83 8.18 28.33
C ALA A 382 0.41 7.28 28.48
N GLY A 383 0.21 5.97 28.60
CA GLY A 383 1.31 4.99 28.68
C GLY A 383 1.88 4.58 27.32
N LEU A 384 1.26 4.96 26.20
CA LEU A 384 1.59 4.46 24.85
C LEU A 384 2.75 5.24 24.21
N ARG A 385 3.91 5.22 24.88
CA ARG A 385 5.08 6.05 24.53
C ARG A 385 5.82 5.60 23.26
N GLN A 386 5.51 4.42 22.73
CA GLN A 386 6.08 3.85 21.52
C GLN A 386 5.24 4.14 20.26
N LEU A 387 4.12 4.86 20.38
CA LEU A 387 3.29 5.19 19.23
C LEU A 387 4.08 6.04 18.23
N GLU A 388 4.14 5.54 17.00
CA GLU A 388 4.65 6.23 15.81
C GLU A 388 3.51 6.78 14.96
N TRP A 389 2.37 6.08 14.92
CA TRP A 389 1.15 6.48 14.22
C TRP A 389 -0.03 6.56 15.19
N LEU A 390 -0.61 7.75 15.31
CA LEU A 390 -1.90 7.95 15.97
C LEU A 390 -2.92 8.62 15.04
N ALA A 391 -4.02 7.93 14.72
CA ALA A 391 -5.12 8.48 13.94
C ALA A 391 -6.36 8.71 14.81
N LEU A 392 -6.74 9.99 14.96
CA LEU A 392 -7.86 10.47 15.74
C LEU A 392 -8.83 11.31 14.89
N GLY A 393 -8.74 11.21 13.57
CA GLY A 393 -9.59 11.98 12.66
C GLY A 393 -11.09 11.74 12.87
N SER A 394 -11.92 12.75 12.69
CA SER A 394 -13.38 12.67 12.88
C SER A 394 -13.80 12.14 14.26
N THR A 395 -13.07 12.54 15.32
CA THR A 395 -13.41 12.22 16.73
C THR A 395 -13.83 13.47 17.49
N ARG A 396 -14.21 13.33 18.76
CA ARG A 396 -14.59 14.46 19.64
C ARG A 396 -13.43 14.96 20.50
N VAL A 397 -12.20 14.62 20.15
CA VAL A 397 -11.00 15.05 20.88
C VAL A 397 -10.85 16.56 20.78
N ALA A 398 -10.73 17.21 21.94
CA ALA A 398 -10.46 18.64 22.05
C ALA A 398 -9.12 18.95 22.73
N ARG A 399 -8.69 18.08 23.66
CA ARG A 399 -7.43 18.21 24.38
C ARG A 399 -6.49 17.07 24.02
N ILE A 400 -5.25 17.44 23.67
CA ILE A 400 -4.21 16.51 23.25
C ILE A 400 -2.97 16.56 24.18
N ASP A 401 -3.12 17.01 25.43
CA ASP A 401 -2.02 17.13 26.41
C ASP A 401 -1.18 15.83 26.52
N VAL A 402 -1.87 14.69 26.43
CA VAL A 402 -1.29 13.34 26.50
C VAL A 402 -0.29 13.07 25.37
N VAL A 403 -0.48 13.69 24.21
CA VAL A 403 0.36 13.51 23.02
C VAL A 403 1.81 13.97 23.27
N ALA A 404 2.03 14.96 24.16
CA ALA A 404 3.39 15.38 24.55
C ALA A 404 4.21 14.23 25.17
N GLY A 405 3.55 13.21 25.71
CA GLY A 405 4.17 12.00 26.25
C GLY A 405 4.56 10.94 25.21
N MET A 406 4.31 11.19 23.91
CA MET A 406 4.51 10.25 22.80
C MET A 406 5.64 10.71 21.85
N PRO A 407 6.91 10.74 22.30
CA PRO A 407 8.02 11.31 21.53
C PRO A 407 8.41 10.51 20.27
N ALA A 408 7.87 9.30 20.11
CA ALA A 408 8.08 8.45 18.95
C ALA A 408 7.16 8.82 17.76
N LEU A 409 6.15 9.68 17.96
CA LEU A 409 5.17 10.01 16.92
C LEU A 409 5.83 10.58 15.67
N ARG A 410 5.47 9.98 14.54
CA ARG A 410 5.83 10.38 13.18
C ARG A 410 4.62 10.86 12.41
N LEU A 411 3.44 10.29 12.69
CA LEU A 411 2.19 10.65 12.05
C LEU A 411 1.12 10.89 13.12
N LEU A 412 0.50 12.06 13.05
CA LEU A 412 -0.64 12.45 13.88
C LEU A 412 -1.77 12.99 13.01
N HIS A 413 -2.90 12.27 12.95
CA HIS A 413 -4.10 12.73 12.25
C HIS A 413 -5.14 13.23 13.25
N LEU A 414 -5.52 14.50 13.12
CA LEU A 414 -6.48 15.23 13.93
C LEU A 414 -7.51 15.98 13.06
N HIS A 415 -7.70 15.58 11.80
CA HIS A 415 -8.72 16.18 10.94
C HIS A 415 -10.13 16.00 11.53
N ASP A 416 -11.03 16.95 11.30
CA ASP A 416 -12.41 16.93 11.79
C ASP A 416 -12.51 16.67 13.32
N THR A 417 -11.56 17.21 14.09
CA THR A 417 -11.57 17.18 15.57
C THR A 417 -11.94 18.54 16.16
N GLN A 418 -11.99 18.63 17.48
CA GLN A 418 -12.27 19.87 18.22
C GLN A 418 -10.99 20.48 18.83
N VAL A 419 -9.81 20.07 18.33
CA VAL A 419 -8.52 20.54 18.82
C VAL A 419 -8.30 21.99 18.42
N ALA A 420 -8.10 22.86 19.41
CA ALA A 420 -7.79 24.27 19.20
C ALA A 420 -6.34 24.64 19.57
N ALA A 421 -5.74 23.93 20.54
CA ALA A 421 -4.41 24.22 21.06
C ALA A 421 -3.41 23.14 20.66
N LEU A 422 -2.30 23.56 20.03
CA LEU A 422 -1.23 22.68 19.57
C LEU A 422 0.01 22.67 20.46
N THR A 423 0.02 23.37 21.59
CA THR A 423 1.19 23.37 22.50
C THR A 423 1.72 21.97 22.85
N PRO A 424 0.91 20.89 22.96
CA PRO A 424 1.44 19.55 23.24
C PRO A 424 2.30 18.95 22.11
N VAL A 425 2.23 19.46 20.88
CA VAL A 425 3.03 18.93 19.75
C VAL A 425 4.43 19.53 19.68
N ALA A 426 4.71 20.63 20.40
CA ALA A 426 5.95 21.40 20.30
C ALA A 426 7.24 20.56 20.48
N GLY A 427 7.17 19.50 21.29
CA GLY A 427 8.31 18.61 21.57
C GLY A 427 8.47 17.41 20.65
N LEU A 428 7.59 17.21 19.65
CA LEU A 428 7.54 16.00 18.83
C LEU A 428 8.54 16.03 17.66
N ARG A 429 9.82 15.92 18.00
CA ARG A 429 10.95 16.03 17.04
C ARG A 429 11.03 14.94 15.96
N ARG A 430 10.12 13.96 15.98
CA ARG A 430 10.00 12.91 14.96
C ARG A 430 8.75 13.08 14.09
N LEU A 431 7.91 14.07 14.36
CA LEU A 431 6.66 14.27 13.66
C LEU A 431 6.93 14.68 12.21
N GLU A 432 6.63 13.78 11.28
CA GLU A 432 6.81 13.95 9.84
C GLU A 432 5.50 14.36 9.17
N ARG A 433 4.35 13.97 9.72
CA ARG A 433 3.03 14.24 9.12
C ARG A 433 2.03 14.68 10.16
N LEU A 434 1.39 15.81 9.92
CA LEU A 434 0.38 16.40 10.79
C LEU A 434 -0.83 16.85 9.97
N SER A 435 -1.98 16.23 10.23
CA SER A 435 -3.25 16.63 9.60
C SER A 435 -4.15 17.27 10.65
N LEU A 436 -4.53 18.53 10.42
CA LEU A 436 -5.39 19.36 11.27
C LEU A 436 -6.64 19.85 10.52
N SER A 437 -6.91 19.29 9.34
CA SER A 437 -7.98 19.78 8.47
C SER A 437 -9.32 19.87 9.21
N ASN A 438 -10.02 20.99 9.11
CA ASN A 438 -11.28 21.30 9.78
C ASN A 438 -11.22 21.28 11.32
N ALA A 439 -10.04 21.29 11.93
CA ALA A 439 -9.88 21.56 13.36
C ALA A 439 -9.91 23.08 13.62
N PRO A 440 -10.49 23.55 14.74
CA PRO A 440 -10.58 24.98 15.08
C PRO A 440 -9.25 25.58 15.57
N VAL A 441 -8.11 25.10 15.06
CA VAL A 441 -6.78 25.62 15.39
C VAL A 441 -6.63 27.03 14.81
N GLN A 442 -6.14 27.93 15.66
CA GLN A 442 -5.81 29.32 15.28
C GLN A 442 -4.31 29.60 15.30
N ASP A 443 -3.60 28.93 16.21
CA ASP A 443 -2.18 29.14 16.47
C ASP A 443 -1.39 27.87 16.16
N ILE A 444 -0.46 27.99 15.20
CA ILE A 444 0.47 26.94 14.79
C ILE A 444 1.92 27.23 15.21
N SER A 445 2.15 28.21 16.11
CA SER A 445 3.48 28.55 16.65
C SER A 445 4.21 27.39 17.32
N ALA A 446 3.46 26.39 17.80
CA ALA A 446 4.03 25.14 18.29
C ALA A 446 4.86 24.38 17.24
N LEU A 447 4.76 24.74 15.95
CA LEU A 447 5.46 24.09 14.85
C LEU A 447 6.84 24.68 14.52
N THR A 448 7.29 25.78 15.16
CA THR A 448 8.55 26.48 14.84
C THR A 448 9.79 25.58 14.69
N ASP A 449 9.94 24.57 15.54
CA ASP A 449 11.10 23.65 15.50
C ASP A 449 10.89 22.38 14.63
N HIS A 450 9.83 22.33 13.81
CA HIS A 450 9.47 21.16 13.01
C HIS A 450 9.96 21.24 11.56
N ALA A 451 11.20 21.70 11.36
CA ALA A 451 11.81 21.82 10.03
C ALA A 451 11.90 20.48 9.26
N HIS A 452 11.71 19.34 9.93
CA HIS A 452 11.65 17.99 9.36
C HIS A 452 10.24 17.55 8.94
N LEU A 453 9.20 18.37 9.15
CA LEU A 453 7.83 18.05 8.77
C LEU A 453 7.72 17.94 7.25
N ILE A 454 7.13 16.85 6.76
CA ILE A 454 7.00 16.48 5.35
C ILE A 454 5.61 16.84 4.82
N ASP A 455 4.58 16.62 5.65
CA ASP A 455 3.18 16.79 5.27
C ASP A 455 2.42 17.58 6.34
N LEU A 456 1.76 18.66 5.92
CA LEU A 456 0.97 19.52 6.77
C LEU A 456 -0.38 19.82 6.13
N GLY A 457 -1.46 19.34 6.75
CA GLY A 457 -2.84 19.65 6.36
C GLY A 457 -3.47 20.68 7.29
N LEU A 458 -3.77 21.87 6.76
CA LEU A 458 -4.42 22.98 7.46
C LEU A 458 -5.78 23.36 6.85
N ARG A 459 -6.30 22.56 5.92
CA ARG A 459 -7.57 22.87 5.24
C ARG A 459 -8.67 23.25 6.22
N GLY A 460 -9.43 24.32 5.97
CA GLY A 460 -10.59 24.66 6.79
C GLY A 460 -10.27 24.98 8.26
N THR A 461 -9.00 25.20 8.60
CA THR A 461 -8.60 25.70 9.92
C THR A 461 -8.84 27.21 10.04
N SER A 462 -8.79 27.72 11.26
CA SER A 462 -8.94 29.16 11.55
C SER A 462 -7.60 29.83 11.85
N VAL A 463 -6.51 29.34 11.25
CA VAL A 463 -5.15 29.86 11.47
C VAL A 463 -5.06 31.31 11.01
N THR A 464 -4.52 32.17 11.87
CA THR A 464 -4.39 33.62 11.59
C THR A 464 -2.97 34.07 11.28
N ASP A 465 -1.97 33.31 11.71
CA ASP A 465 -0.56 33.59 11.47
C ASP A 465 0.10 32.36 10.82
N PHE A 466 0.55 32.54 9.58
CA PHE A 466 1.16 31.49 8.76
C PHE A 466 2.69 31.62 8.67
N SER A 467 3.30 32.58 9.37
CA SER A 467 4.73 32.87 9.28
C SER A 467 5.62 31.65 9.56
N VAL A 468 5.18 30.77 10.46
CA VAL A 468 5.87 29.52 10.81
C VAL A 468 6.06 28.58 9.62
N ILE A 469 5.20 28.66 8.59
CA ILE A 469 5.35 27.84 7.38
C ILE A 469 6.72 28.05 6.72
N ALA A 470 7.29 29.25 6.80
CA ALA A 470 8.62 29.56 6.25
C ALA A 470 9.75 28.72 6.87
N GLU A 471 9.55 28.19 8.08
CA GLU A 471 10.54 27.39 8.82
C GLU A 471 10.45 25.90 8.49
N LEU A 472 9.32 25.45 7.92
CA LEU A 472 9.00 24.04 7.61
C LEU A 472 9.62 23.58 6.29
N THR A 473 10.92 23.79 6.13
CA THR A 473 11.64 23.65 4.84
C THR A 473 11.67 22.25 4.23
N ALA A 474 11.35 21.20 4.99
CA ALA A 474 11.22 19.83 4.48
C ALA A 474 9.85 19.50 3.88
N LEU A 475 8.87 20.42 3.92
CA LEU A 475 7.53 20.17 3.42
C LEU A 475 7.53 19.77 1.94
N GLN A 476 6.83 18.68 1.66
CA GLN A 476 6.54 18.17 0.32
C GLN A 476 5.06 18.32 -0.02
N THR A 477 4.19 18.26 0.99
CA THR A 477 2.73 18.44 0.84
C THR A 477 2.22 19.49 1.82
N LEU A 478 1.46 20.45 1.31
CA LEU A 478 0.84 21.50 2.09
C LEU A 478 -0.59 21.75 1.58
N ASP A 479 -1.58 21.54 2.44
CA ASP A 479 -2.99 21.84 2.15
C ASP A 479 -3.45 23.03 2.98
N LEU A 480 -3.68 24.16 2.31
CA LEU A 480 -4.15 25.43 2.89
C LEU A 480 -5.56 25.78 2.41
N ALA A 481 -6.28 24.85 1.78
CA ALA A 481 -7.57 25.15 1.21
C ALA A 481 -8.58 25.61 2.28
N ASP A 482 -9.53 26.48 1.94
CA ASP A 482 -10.52 27.00 2.89
C ASP A 482 -9.91 27.69 4.13
N THR A 483 -8.75 28.33 3.99
CA THR A 483 -8.14 29.14 5.06
C THR A 483 -8.11 30.63 4.68
N THR A 484 -7.69 31.47 5.61
CA THR A 484 -7.44 32.90 5.36
C THR A 484 -6.05 33.18 4.81
N PHE A 485 -5.32 32.17 4.32
CA PHE A 485 -3.94 32.30 3.87
C PHE A 485 -3.79 33.31 2.71
N ASP A 486 -2.98 34.34 2.93
CA ASP A 486 -2.53 35.32 1.93
C ASP A 486 -1.01 35.57 1.94
N ASP A 487 -0.29 35.06 2.96
CA ASP A 487 1.15 35.23 3.12
C ASP A 487 1.98 34.34 2.17
N MET A 488 1.97 34.70 0.89
CA MET A 488 2.71 33.99 -0.15
C MET A 488 4.23 34.00 0.10
N ALA A 489 4.77 34.98 0.83
CA ALA A 489 6.20 35.05 1.13
C ALA A 489 6.65 33.89 2.03
N ALA A 490 5.77 33.38 2.90
CA ALA A 490 6.04 32.21 3.73
C ALA A 490 6.33 30.94 2.93
N LEU A 491 5.91 30.86 1.66
CA LEU A 491 6.16 29.69 0.81
C LEU A 491 7.55 29.70 0.16
N ALA A 492 8.21 30.86 0.04
CA ALA A 492 9.48 31.00 -0.69
C ALA A 492 10.62 30.06 -0.23
N PRO A 493 10.74 29.70 1.06
CA PRO A 493 11.75 28.74 1.52
C PRO A 493 11.47 27.28 1.17
N LEU A 494 10.24 26.93 0.78
CA LEU A 494 9.77 25.54 0.63
C LEU A 494 10.20 24.89 -0.69
N ARG A 495 11.52 24.75 -0.89
CA ARG A 495 12.10 24.27 -2.16
C ARG A 495 11.77 22.80 -2.47
N LEU A 496 11.35 22.02 -1.47
CA LEU A 496 10.95 20.61 -1.60
C LEU A 496 9.45 20.41 -1.83
N LEU A 497 8.65 21.49 -1.84
CA LEU A 497 7.21 21.39 -1.96
C LEU A 497 6.81 20.84 -3.34
N GLU A 498 6.11 19.70 -3.34
CA GLU A 498 5.64 19.02 -4.55
C GLU A 498 4.13 19.22 -4.77
N THR A 499 3.37 19.24 -3.68
CA THR A 499 1.90 19.38 -3.68
C THR A 499 1.47 20.57 -2.84
N LEU A 500 0.70 21.47 -3.46
CA LEU A 500 0.14 22.65 -2.80
C LEU A 500 -1.33 22.83 -3.18
N ASP A 501 -2.19 22.95 -2.17
CA ASP A 501 -3.59 23.34 -2.34
C ASP A 501 -3.85 24.70 -1.68
N LEU A 502 -4.16 25.70 -2.50
CA LEU A 502 -4.55 27.07 -2.11
C LEU A 502 -6.02 27.34 -2.40
N SER A 503 -6.83 26.30 -2.67
CA SER A 503 -8.21 26.52 -3.11
C SER A 503 -9.04 27.25 -2.07
N ARG A 504 -9.92 28.16 -2.50
CA ARG A 504 -10.78 28.95 -1.61
C ARG A 504 -9.98 29.78 -0.58
N THR A 505 -8.81 30.29 -0.99
CA THR A 505 -8.02 31.29 -0.23
C THR A 505 -8.12 32.67 -0.88
N PRO A 506 -7.84 33.77 -0.15
CA PRO A 506 -7.85 35.13 -0.71
C PRO A 506 -6.67 35.47 -1.63
N VAL A 507 -5.75 34.53 -1.91
CA VAL A 507 -4.55 34.74 -2.74
C VAL A 507 -4.89 35.30 -4.14
N ASP A 508 -4.15 36.32 -4.55
CA ASP A 508 -4.24 36.95 -5.88
C ASP A 508 -2.90 36.96 -6.64
N ASP A 509 -1.77 37.19 -5.96
CA ASP A 509 -0.42 37.15 -6.52
C ASP A 509 0.27 35.81 -6.26
N VAL A 510 0.60 35.08 -7.33
CA VAL A 510 1.26 33.78 -7.29
C VAL A 510 2.73 33.82 -7.73
N SER A 511 3.33 35.00 -7.79
CA SER A 511 4.71 35.20 -8.27
C SER A 511 5.74 34.36 -7.51
N VAL A 512 5.53 34.13 -6.21
CA VAL A 512 6.41 33.29 -5.38
C VAL A 512 6.49 31.84 -5.88
N LEU A 513 5.42 31.32 -6.48
CA LEU A 513 5.37 29.91 -6.93
C LEU A 513 6.40 29.61 -8.02
N ALA A 514 6.78 30.61 -8.83
CA ALA A 514 7.84 30.47 -9.83
C ALA A 514 9.20 30.09 -9.22
N GLY A 515 9.40 30.38 -7.92
CA GLY A 515 10.59 30.02 -7.16
C GLY A 515 10.60 28.61 -6.57
N LEU A 516 9.53 27.83 -6.75
CA LEU A 516 9.37 26.49 -6.18
C LEU A 516 9.70 25.40 -7.22
N PRO A 517 10.95 24.89 -7.25
CA PRO A 517 11.42 24.05 -8.36
C PRO A 517 10.82 22.64 -8.36
N SER A 518 10.30 22.19 -7.21
CA SER A 518 9.81 20.81 -7.02
C SER A 518 8.31 20.68 -7.23
N LEU A 519 7.59 21.79 -7.43
CA LEU A 519 6.13 21.81 -7.46
C LEU A 519 5.58 21.07 -8.69
N ARG A 520 4.71 20.10 -8.44
CA ARG A 520 4.12 19.19 -9.44
C ARG A 520 2.61 19.26 -9.46
N TRP A 521 1.97 19.40 -8.30
CA TRP A 521 0.52 19.45 -8.16
C TRP A 521 0.14 20.77 -7.49
N LEU A 522 -0.59 21.60 -8.22
CA LEU A 522 -1.07 22.88 -7.74
C LEU A 522 -2.57 23.00 -7.95
N THR A 523 -3.30 23.25 -6.87
CA THR A 523 -4.73 23.51 -6.90
C THR A 523 -4.97 24.91 -6.34
N MET A 524 -5.63 25.77 -7.11
CA MET A 524 -5.95 27.15 -6.74
C MET A 524 -7.37 27.49 -7.20
N GLU A 525 -8.30 26.55 -6.99
CA GLU A 525 -9.71 26.71 -7.35
C GLU A 525 -10.38 27.76 -6.46
N GLU A 526 -11.32 28.53 -7.01
CA GLU A 526 -12.06 29.56 -6.26
C GLU A 526 -11.14 30.56 -5.51
N THR A 527 -10.01 30.92 -6.11
CA THR A 527 -9.07 31.97 -5.60
C THR A 527 -9.32 33.31 -6.28
N ARG A 528 -8.55 34.35 -5.91
CA ARG A 528 -8.59 35.68 -6.55
C ARG A 528 -7.55 35.88 -7.64
N VAL A 529 -6.80 34.83 -7.97
CA VAL A 529 -5.70 34.85 -8.96
C VAL A 529 -6.24 35.22 -10.34
N ARG A 530 -5.64 36.27 -10.92
CA ARG A 530 -5.94 36.75 -12.28
C ARG A 530 -4.82 36.48 -13.27
N ASP A 531 -3.57 36.63 -12.81
CA ASP A 531 -2.37 36.43 -13.62
C ASP A 531 -1.68 35.12 -13.25
N VAL A 532 -1.60 34.20 -14.21
CA VAL A 532 -0.87 32.94 -14.09
C VAL A 532 0.45 32.94 -14.89
N SER A 533 0.83 34.08 -15.46
CA SER A 533 2.09 34.26 -16.19
C SER A 533 3.35 33.90 -15.38
N PRO A 534 3.40 34.04 -14.05
CA PRO A 534 4.55 33.55 -13.26
C PRO A 534 4.79 32.05 -13.40
N LEU A 535 3.75 31.26 -13.68
CA LEU A 535 3.85 29.80 -13.74
C LEU A 535 4.44 29.31 -15.07
N ARG A 536 4.55 30.16 -16.10
CA ARG A 536 4.89 29.77 -17.50
C ARG A 536 6.17 28.95 -17.67
N ALA A 537 7.12 29.07 -16.74
CA ALA A 537 8.43 28.40 -16.78
C ALA A 537 8.51 27.17 -15.84
N MET A 538 7.41 26.79 -15.19
CA MET A 538 7.36 25.66 -14.26
C MET A 538 7.21 24.33 -15.01
N HIS A 539 8.23 23.92 -15.77
CA HIS A 539 8.23 22.69 -16.58
C HIS A 539 8.05 21.38 -15.78
N GLY A 540 8.23 21.43 -14.45
CA GLY A 540 7.96 20.32 -13.54
C GLY A 540 6.48 20.14 -13.19
N LEU A 541 5.64 21.14 -13.44
CA LEU A 541 4.22 21.14 -13.06
C LEU A 541 3.45 20.11 -13.90
N ARG A 542 2.74 19.20 -13.24
CA ARG A 542 2.00 18.08 -13.86
C ARG A 542 0.50 18.27 -13.80
N THR A 543 0.01 18.92 -12.76
CA THR A 543 -1.41 19.19 -12.59
C THR A 543 -1.62 20.61 -12.11
N LEU A 544 -2.54 21.30 -12.78
CA LEU A 544 -2.99 22.63 -12.40
C LEU A 544 -4.52 22.70 -12.43
N ARG A 545 -5.12 23.06 -11.29
CA ARG A 545 -6.57 23.25 -11.15
C ARG A 545 -6.87 24.71 -10.82
N LEU A 546 -7.71 25.34 -11.65
CA LEU A 546 -8.05 26.77 -11.62
C LEU A 546 -9.56 27.00 -11.73
N ALA A 547 -10.38 25.96 -11.50
CA ALA A 547 -11.83 26.08 -11.63
C ALA A 547 -12.36 27.26 -10.80
N LYS A 548 -13.23 28.06 -11.42
CA LYS A 548 -13.88 29.24 -10.82
C LYS A 548 -12.92 30.33 -10.28
N SER A 549 -11.66 30.35 -10.70
CA SER A 549 -10.74 31.46 -10.43
C SER A 549 -10.79 32.47 -11.59
N PRO A 550 -10.69 33.79 -11.34
CA PRO A 550 -10.89 34.83 -12.36
C PRO A 550 -9.64 35.05 -13.24
N VAL A 551 -9.06 33.97 -13.75
CA VAL A 551 -7.84 34.02 -14.58
C VAL A 551 -8.15 34.63 -15.95
N GLU A 552 -7.45 35.71 -16.29
CA GLU A 552 -7.74 36.51 -17.49
C GLU A 552 -7.19 35.87 -18.77
N ASP A 553 -5.98 35.31 -18.71
CA ASP A 553 -5.32 34.66 -19.84
C ASP A 553 -4.61 33.37 -19.41
N VAL A 554 -5.21 32.22 -19.73
CA VAL A 554 -4.61 30.90 -19.53
C VAL A 554 -3.70 30.49 -20.71
N GLY A 555 -3.76 31.20 -21.84
CA GLY A 555 -2.96 30.93 -23.03
C GLY A 555 -1.46 31.08 -22.78
N VAL A 556 -1.07 31.89 -21.78
CA VAL A 556 0.31 31.99 -21.31
C VAL A 556 0.91 30.65 -20.84
N LEU A 557 0.08 29.65 -20.53
CA LEU A 557 0.48 28.31 -20.09
C LEU A 557 0.54 27.28 -21.22
N THR A 558 0.28 27.66 -22.47
CA THR A 558 0.33 26.75 -23.64
C THR A 558 1.61 25.89 -23.69
N PRO A 559 2.82 26.42 -23.44
CA PRO A 559 4.04 25.61 -23.45
C PRO A 559 4.05 24.47 -22.41
N LEU A 560 3.35 24.63 -21.29
CA LEU A 560 3.24 23.59 -20.27
C LEU A 560 2.19 22.55 -20.64
N VAL A 561 1.07 22.98 -21.24
CA VAL A 561 0.03 22.08 -21.76
C VAL A 561 0.61 21.19 -22.85
N ASP A 562 1.38 21.76 -23.78
CA ASP A 562 2.09 21.01 -24.82
C ASP A 562 3.12 20.03 -24.25
N ALA A 563 3.68 20.34 -23.06
CA ALA A 563 4.59 19.47 -22.32
C ALA A 563 3.89 18.45 -21.40
N GLY A 564 2.55 18.33 -21.48
CA GLY A 564 1.76 17.32 -20.76
C GLY A 564 1.17 17.77 -19.42
N LEU A 565 1.02 19.09 -19.18
CA LEU A 565 0.29 19.60 -18.02
C LEU A 565 -1.21 19.25 -18.10
N ASP A 566 -1.74 18.57 -17.08
CA ASP A 566 -3.18 18.39 -16.89
C ASP A 566 -3.80 19.66 -16.28
N LEU A 567 -4.27 20.54 -17.16
CA LEU A 567 -4.90 21.82 -16.82
C LEU A 567 -6.43 21.71 -16.81
N ARG A 568 -7.06 22.06 -15.68
CA ARG A 568 -8.52 22.23 -15.59
C ARG A 568 -8.89 23.64 -15.14
N THR A 569 -9.73 24.30 -15.94
CA THR A 569 -10.14 25.70 -15.76
C THR A 569 -11.66 25.87 -15.59
N LYS A 570 -12.45 24.79 -15.72
CA LYS A 570 -13.91 24.80 -15.64
C LYS A 570 -14.42 23.83 -14.59
#